data_AF-A0A7K3B1J2-F1
#
_entry.id   AF-A0A7K3B1J2-F1
#
_cell.length_a   1.000
_cell.length_b   1.000
_cell.length_c   1.000
_cell.angle_alpha   90.00
_cell.angle_beta   90.00
_cell.angle_gamma   90.00
#
_symmetry.space_group_name_H-M   'P 1'
#
loop_
_entity.id
_entity.type
_entity.pdbx_description
1 polymer ?
#
loop_
_entity_poly.entity_id
_entity_poly.type
_entity_poly.pdbx_seq_one_letter_code
_entity_poly.pdbx_strand_id
1 'polypeptide(L)'
;MRERGDADGYGGNGDGCLTVAVRTPARIVALVVVLPLRIAWDALMAAGRALGRAGGWLARVLVVVPAVALWRYALAPVGRAVGVAVGWAVSVLVVLPAVALWRYVLVPLGRASGAGALWVLRALLVAPLVALYRHVLVPVAAGAAWLARWAVRALVVLPAVALWRYVLVPVALGVAWLVRWVVVAPLLLLWRRVLVPVAREVRDAVLVAWRVAGYVSRAVGRALKWLVTVVLVVPAAWVWRALVLPVWRPVRRAAAEARRAVRDALAAVRETVRGVRADLRTALTGAPRPVERGGRRGEPEGRNPQ
;
A
#
# COMPACT_ATOMS: atom_id res chain seq x y z
N MET A 1 30.14 -41.54 -22.80
CA MET A 1 29.89 -40.15 -22.39
C MET A 1 28.75 -39.60 -23.24
N ARG A 2 27.74 -38.99 -22.59
CA ARG A 2 26.57 -38.30 -23.17
C ARG A 2 25.39 -39.18 -23.62
N GLU A 3 24.60 -39.59 -22.63
CA GLU A 3 23.15 -39.54 -22.76
C GLU A 3 22.69 -38.12 -22.37
N ARG A 4 22.00 -37.44 -23.29
CA ARG A 4 20.96 -36.44 -23.00
C ARG A 4 20.25 -36.15 -24.32
N GLY A 5 19.32 -37.04 -24.63
CA GLY A 5 18.23 -36.74 -25.55
C GLY A 5 17.18 -35.92 -24.79
N ASP A 6 16.68 -34.92 -25.48
CA ASP A 6 15.53 -34.09 -25.13
C ASP A 6 14.24 -34.91 -24.95
N ALA A 7 13.21 -34.20 -24.49
CA ALA A 7 11.78 -34.50 -24.57
C ALA A 7 11.11 -35.06 -23.29
N ASP A 8 10.82 -34.14 -22.37
CA ASP A 8 9.53 -34.11 -21.66
C ASP A 8 8.87 -32.76 -22.03
N GLY A 9 7.89 -32.63 -22.93
CA GLY A 9 6.86 -33.59 -23.29
C GLY A 9 5.63 -33.42 -22.42
N TYR A 10 4.94 -32.28 -22.56
CA TYR A 10 3.51 -32.06 -22.30
C TYR A 10 2.81 -32.93 -21.23
N GLY A 11 2.68 -32.38 -20.02
CA GLY A 11 1.63 -32.75 -19.07
C GLY A 11 1.42 -31.61 -18.08
N GLY A 12 0.25 -31.02 -17.89
CA GLY A 12 -1.04 -31.21 -18.53
C GLY A 12 -1.93 -30.06 -18.09
N ASN A 13 -2.83 -29.68 -18.98
CA ASN A 13 -3.86 -28.65 -18.86
C ASN A 13 -4.87 -28.87 -17.70
N GLY A 14 -4.58 -29.77 -16.76
CA GLY A 14 -5.41 -30.14 -15.60
C GLY A 14 -5.07 -29.37 -14.32
N ASP A 15 -3.82 -28.93 -14.16
CA ASP A 15 -3.39 -28.19 -12.96
C ASP A 15 -3.89 -26.74 -12.98
N GLY A 16 -4.05 -26.15 -14.17
CA GLY A 16 -4.63 -24.81 -14.36
C GLY A 16 -6.12 -24.76 -13.99
N CYS A 17 -6.93 -25.72 -14.44
CA CYS A 17 -8.37 -25.74 -14.14
C CYS A 17 -8.68 -26.17 -12.70
N LEU A 18 -7.88 -27.04 -12.07
CA LEU A 18 -8.09 -27.41 -10.66
C LEU A 18 -7.55 -26.35 -9.71
N THR A 19 -6.41 -25.70 -9.99
CA THR A 19 -5.97 -24.56 -9.19
C THR A 19 -6.89 -23.36 -9.37
N VAL A 20 -7.47 -23.13 -10.55
CA VAL A 20 -8.49 -22.08 -10.77
C VAL A 20 -9.83 -22.49 -10.14
N ALA A 21 -10.30 -23.72 -10.29
CA ALA A 21 -11.57 -24.18 -9.67
C ALA A 21 -11.49 -24.25 -8.14
N VAL A 22 -10.31 -24.44 -7.55
CA VAL A 22 -10.10 -24.41 -6.08
C VAL A 22 -9.78 -23.00 -5.58
N ARG A 23 -9.06 -22.17 -6.36
CA ARG A 23 -8.69 -20.79 -5.95
C ARG A 23 -9.80 -19.78 -6.18
N THR A 24 -10.68 -20.01 -7.15
CA THR A 24 -11.85 -19.16 -7.41
C THR A 24 -12.83 -19.13 -6.22
N PRO A 25 -13.28 -20.27 -5.64
CA PRO A 25 -14.17 -20.23 -4.48
C PRO A 25 -13.48 -19.66 -3.24
N ALA A 26 -12.19 -19.97 -3.04
CA ALA A 26 -11.42 -19.37 -1.94
C ALA A 26 -11.28 -17.84 -2.10
N ARG A 27 -11.09 -17.32 -3.32
CA ARG A 27 -11.09 -15.89 -3.60
C ARG A 27 -12.48 -15.26 -3.45
N ILE A 28 -13.55 -15.96 -3.81
CA ILE A 28 -14.93 -15.47 -3.63
C ILE A 28 -15.25 -15.39 -2.14
N VAL A 29 -14.94 -16.41 -1.34
CA VAL A 29 -15.17 -16.39 0.12
C VAL A 29 -14.27 -15.34 0.79
N ALA A 30 -13.00 -15.25 0.40
CA ALA A 30 -12.12 -14.19 0.87
C ALA A 30 -12.64 -12.81 0.47
N LEU A 31 -13.16 -12.61 -0.75
CA LEU A 31 -13.76 -11.34 -1.13
C LEU A 31 -15.04 -11.08 -0.33
N VAL A 32 -15.94 -12.04 -0.21
CA VAL A 32 -17.20 -11.87 0.53
C VAL A 32 -16.98 -11.60 2.02
N VAL A 33 -15.90 -12.07 2.62
CA VAL A 33 -15.61 -11.85 4.06
C VAL A 33 -14.60 -10.72 4.29
N VAL A 34 -13.49 -10.70 3.54
CA VAL A 34 -12.44 -9.69 3.68
C VAL A 34 -12.91 -8.35 3.15
N LEU A 35 -13.68 -8.30 2.07
CA LEU A 35 -14.15 -7.02 1.52
C LEU A 35 -15.06 -6.25 2.48
N PRO A 36 -16.11 -6.83 3.10
CA PRO A 36 -16.91 -6.09 4.08
C PRO A 36 -16.12 -5.77 5.34
N LEU A 37 -15.22 -6.66 5.78
CA LEU A 37 -14.36 -6.37 6.93
C LEU A 37 -13.40 -5.20 6.64
N ARG A 38 -12.91 -5.09 5.40
CA ARG A 38 -12.01 -4.02 4.95
C ARG A 38 -12.77 -2.72 4.73
N ILE A 39 -13.98 -2.77 4.19
CA ILE A 39 -14.89 -1.61 4.10
C ILE A 39 -15.24 -1.10 5.51
N ALA A 40 -15.54 -2.00 6.45
CA ALA A 40 -15.81 -1.62 7.84
C ALA A 40 -14.58 -0.98 8.49
N TRP A 41 -13.38 -1.52 8.24
CA TRP A 41 -12.13 -0.94 8.73
C TRP A 41 -11.82 0.43 8.12
N ASP A 42 -11.99 0.56 6.80
CA ASP A 42 -11.79 1.81 6.08
C ASP A 42 -12.80 2.87 6.51
N ALA A 43 -14.06 2.48 6.74
CA ALA A 43 -15.11 3.35 7.29
C ALA A 43 -14.80 3.80 8.72
N LEU A 44 -14.30 2.91 9.58
CA LEU A 44 -13.92 3.25 10.95
C LEU A 44 -12.71 4.20 10.99
N MET A 45 -11.70 3.94 10.16
CA MET A 45 -10.53 4.81 10.02
C MET A 45 -10.87 6.14 9.34
N ALA A 46 -11.86 6.16 8.45
CA ALA A 46 -12.39 7.38 7.87
C ALA A 46 -13.17 8.20 8.92
N ALA A 47 -14.02 7.56 9.72
CA ALA A 47 -14.76 8.19 10.80
C ALA A 47 -13.82 8.77 11.87
N GLY A 48 -12.79 8.03 12.28
CA GLY A 48 -11.78 8.53 13.22
C GLY A 48 -11.00 9.74 12.68
N ARG A 49 -10.64 9.73 11.39
CA ARG A 49 -10.00 10.88 10.74
C ARG A 49 -10.94 12.07 10.60
N ALA A 50 -12.21 11.83 10.30
CA ALA A 50 -13.24 12.87 10.24
C ALA A 50 -13.46 13.51 11.62
N LEU A 51 -13.56 12.71 12.68
CA LEU A 51 -13.67 13.20 14.06
C LEU A 51 -12.44 13.98 14.49
N GLY A 52 -11.23 13.51 14.17
CA GLY A 52 -9.98 14.24 14.47
C GLY A 52 -9.91 15.59 13.76
N ARG A 53 -10.32 15.65 12.48
CA ARG A 53 -10.40 16.92 11.74
C ARG A 53 -11.49 17.83 12.29
N ALA A 54 -12.67 17.29 12.62
CA ALA A 54 -13.77 18.05 13.19
C ALA A 54 -13.39 18.62 14.56
N GLY A 55 -12.78 17.82 15.44
CA GLY A 55 -12.28 18.27 16.74
C GLY A 55 -11.17 19.32 16.61
N GLY A 56 -10.22 19.13 15.70
CA GLY A 56 -9.16 20.10 15.43
C GLY A 56 -9.66 21.40 14.75
N TRP A 57 -10.77 21.33 14.02
CA TRP A 57 -11.46 22.51 13.48
C TRP A 57 -12.23 23.23 14.59
N LEU A 58 -12.99 22.49 15.40
CA LEU A 58 -13.77 23.03 16.52
C LEU A 58 -12.87 23.69 17.56
N ALA A 59 -11.73 23.09 17.91
CA ALA A 59 -10.75 23.69 18.81
C ALA A 59 -10.14 24.98 18.24
N ARG A 60 -9.85 25.02 16.94
CA ARG A 60 -9.37 26.25 16.28
C ARG A 60 -10.43 27.34 16.28
N VAL A 61 -11.67 27.00 15.93
CA VAL A 61 -12.77 27.97 15.87
C VAL A 61 -13.19 28.45 17.26
N LEU A 62 -13.22 27.57 18.26
CA LEU A 62 -13.73 27.91 19.59
C LEU A 62 -12.67 28.55 20.51
N VAL A 63 -11.38 28.31 20.26
CA VAL A 63 -10.31 28.83 21.12
C VAL A 63 -9.44 29.83 20.39
N VAL A 64 -8.96 29.48 19.20
CA VAL A 64 -7.97 30.31 18.48
C VAL A 64 -8.63 31.54 17.86
N VAL A 65 -9.78 31.38 17.20
CA VAL A 65 -10.49 32.51 16.59
C VAL A 65 -10.93 33.55 17.62
N PRO A 66 -11.61 33.20 18.74
CA PRO A 66 -12.00 34.21 19.72
C PRO A 66 -10.80 34.80 20.47
N ALA A 67 -9.74 34.04 20.71
CA ALA A 67 -8.52 34.59 21.31
C ALA A 67 -7.85 35.64 20.38
N VAL A 68 -7.78 35.34 19.08
CA VAL A 68 -7.23 36.27 18.08
C VAL A 68 -8.14 37.49 17.89
N ALA A 69 -9.47 37.28 17.89
CA ALA A 69 -10.44 38.37 17.85
C ALA A 69 -10.32 39.26 19.09
N LEU A 70 -10.27 38.68 20.29
CA LEU A 70 -10.09 39.41 21.54
C LEU A 70 -8.78 40.22 21.54
N TRP A 71 -7.69 39.63 21.03
CA TRP A 71 -6.42 40.35 20.89
C TRP A 71 -6.52 41.53 19.91
N ARG A 72 -7.12 41.31 18.73
CA ARG A 72 -7.24 42.33 17.68
C ARG A 72 -8.24 43.43 18.01
N TYR A 73 -9.36 43.09 18.64
CA TYR A 73 -10.48 44.01 18.90
C TYR A 73 -10.48 44.61 20.31
N ALA A 74 -9.83 44.00 21.31
CA ALA A 74 -9.76 44.55 22.66
C ALA A 74 -8.35 44.99 23.04
N LEU A 75 -7.35 44.11 23.01
CA LEU A 75 -6.01 44.46 23.53
C LEU A 75 -5.24 45.44 22.64
N ALA A 76 -5.26 45.24 21.32
CA ALA A 76 -4.59 46.14 20.39
C ALA A 76 -5.14 47.59 20.38
N PRO A 77 -6.46 47.83 20.42
CA PRO A 77 -6.99 49.19 20.53
C PRO A 77 -6.80 49.76 21.93
N VAL A 78 -6.94 48.97 23.01
CA VAL A 78 -6.69 49.46 24.38
C VAL A 78 -5.24 49.91 24.55
N GLY A 79 -4.27 49.13 24.05
CA GLY A 79 -2.86 49.53 24.07
C GLY A 79 -2.58 50.83 23.30
N ARG A 80 -3.24 51.02 22.15
CA ARG A 80 -3.13 52.26 21.38
C ARG A 80 -3.82 53.45 22.05
N ALA A 81 -5.01 53.25 22.60
CA ALA A 81 -5.76 54.29 23.30
C ALA A 81 -5.01 54.78 24.55
N VAL A 82 -4.45 53.85 25.34
CA VAL A 82 -3.62 54.19 26.49
C VAL A 82 -2.35 54.92 26.05
N GLY A 83 -1.68 54.47 24.99
CA GLY A 83 -0.50 55.15 24.45
C GLY A 83 -0.78 56.59 23.98
N VAL A 84 -1.90 56.80 23.29
CA VAL A 84 -2.35 58.13 22.84
C VAL A 84 -2.75 59.01 24.02
N ALA A 85 -3.49 58.47 25.01
CA ALA A 85 -3.90 59.21 26.19
C ALA A 85 -2.70 59.68 27.02
N VAL A 86 -1.70 58.81 27.23
CA VAL A 86 -0.46 59.17 27.94
C VAL A 86 0.33 60.22 27.15
N GLY A 87 0.48 60.05 25.83
CA GLY A 87 1.17 61.02 24.98
C GLY A 87 0.48 62.39 24.96
N TRP A 88 -0.85 62.41 24.92
CA TRP A 88 -1.65 63.63 24.97
C TRP A 88 -1.55 64.32 26.33
N ALA A 89 -1.66 63.57 27.43
CA ALA A 89 -1.51 64.09 28.78
C ALA A 89 -0.13 64.74 28.99
N VAL A 90 0.95 64.11 28.53
CA VAL A 90 2.30 64.70 28.59
C VAL A 90 2.39 65.97 27.76
N SER A 91 1.82 65.96 26.56
CA SER A 91 1.86 67.12 25.65
C SER A 91 1.10 68.31 26.24
N VAL A 92 -0.08 68.07 26.81
CA VAL A 92 -0.91 69.13 27.40
C VAL A 92 -0.32 69.63 28.73
N LEU A 93 0.14 68.73 29.59
CA LEU A 93 0.60 69.09 30.92
C LEU A 93 2.00 69.72 30.92
N VAL A 94 2.85 69.39 29.94
CA VAL A 94 4.25 69.83 29.93
C VAL A 94 4.55 70.77 28.76
N VAL A 95 4.13 70.42 27.55
CA VAL A 95 4.54 71.15 26.34
C VAL A 95 3.74 72.45 26.17
N LEU A 96 2.42 72.42 26.35
CA LEU A 96 1.58 73.62 26.27
C LEU A 96 1.96 74.71 27.29
N PRO A 97 2.13 74.43 28.60
CA PRO A 97 2.52 75.47 29.55
C PRO A 97 3.95 75.97 29.29
N ALA A 98 4.88 75.12 28.86
CA ALA A 98 6.22 75.55 28.49
C ALA A 98 6.21 76.50 27.27
N VAL A 99 5.40 76.20 26.24
CA VAL A 99 5.25 77.06 25.06
C VAL A 99 4.50 78.35 25.41
N ALA A 100 3.48 78.29 26.27
CA ALA A 100 2.78 79.48 26.74
C ALA A 100 3.71 80.40 27.54
N LEU A 101 4.48 79.82 28.48
CA LEU A 101 5.48 80.56 29.25
C LEU A 101 6.53 81.21 28.33
N TRP A 102 6.99 80.49 27.32
CA TRP A 102 7.88 81.04 26.30
C TRP A 102 7.27 82.23 25.55
N ARG A 103 6.06 82.07 25.04
CA ARG A 103 5.42 83.02 24.13
C ARG A 103 4.86 84.26 24.84
N TYR A 104 4.42 84.11 26.09
CA TYR A 104 3.84 85.20 26.87
C TYR A 104 4.79 85.85 27.87
N VAL A 105 5.88 85.20 28.29
CA VAL A 105 6.83 85.79 29.25
C VAL A 105 8.17 86.08 28.59
N LEU A 106 8.78 85.08 27.93
CA LEU A 106 10.13 85.24 27.37
C LEU A 106 10.18 86.10 26.11
N VAL A 107 9.21 85.99 25.20
CA VAL A 107 9.15 86.80 23.98
C VAL A 107 8.92 88.31 24.26
N PRO A 108 7.99 88.72 25.14
CA PRO A 108 7.83 90.16 25.44
C PRO A 108 8.97 90.73 26.29
N LEU A 109 9.50 90.00 27.28
CA LEU A 109 10.72 90.44 27.99
C LEU A 109 11.89 90.61 27.00
N GLY A 110 11.96 89.71 26.01
CA GLY A 110 12.86 89.71 24.86
C GLY A 110 12.86 91.00 24.03
N ARG A 111 11.70 91.66 23.92
CA ARG A 111 11.55 92.90 23.15
C ARG A 111 11.70 94.15 24.01
N ALA A 112 11.40 94.07 25.31
CA ALA A 112 11.41 95.22 26.22
C ALA A 112 12.82 95.58 26.74
N SER A 113 13.76 94.64 26.74
CA SER A 113 15.16 94.88 27.12
C SER A 113 16.05 94.60 25.92
N GLY A 114 16.84 95.60 25.48
CA GLY A 114 17.54 95.59 24.20
C GLY A 114 18.27 94.28 23.87
N ALA A 115 18.25 93.91 22.58
CA ALA A 115 18.59 92.59 22.02
C ALA A 115 19.92 91.94 22.46
N GLY A 116 20.85 92.68 23.06
CA GLY A 116 22.15 92.15 23.51
C GLY A 116 22.08 91.35 24.81
N ALA A 117 21.41 91.85 25.85
CA ALA A 117 21.41 91.21 27.17
C ALA A 117 20.64 89.87 27.16
N LEU A 118 19.56 89.80 26.40
CA LEU A 118 18.80 88.58 26.20
C LEU A 118 19.46 87.59 25.28
N TRP A 119 20.29 88.01 24.32
CA TRP A 119 21.06 87.04 23.52
C TRP A 119 22.08 86.33 24.40
N VAL A 120 22.76 87.06 25.29
CA VAL A 120 23.68 86.49 26.27
C VAL A 120 22.93 85.63 27.29
N LEU A 121 21.83 86.10 27.86
CA LEU A 121 21.03 85.30 28.81
C LEU A 121 20.42 84.05 28.14
N ARG A 122 19.95 84.16 26.90
CA ARG A 122 19.38 83.05 26.13
C ARG A 122 20.46 82.04 25.73
N ALA A 123 21.61 82.50 25.25
CA ALA A 123 22.73 81.61 24.95
C ALA A 123 23.23 80.92 26.23
N LEU A 124 23.30 81.64 27.34
CA LEU A 124 23.86 81.13 28.59
C LEU A 124 22.87 80.33 29.46
N LEU A 125 21.55 80.50 29.31
CA LEU A 125 20.55 79.66 30.01
C LEU A 125 19.90 78.64 29.08
N VAL A 126 19.44 79.05 27.88
CA VAL A 126 18.68 78.16 26.99
C VAL A 126 19.60 77.13 26.35
N ALA A 127 20.83 77.47 25.98
CA ALA A 127 21.74 76.46 25.42
C ALA A 127 22.10 75.38 26.45
N PRO A 128 22.52 75.68 27.70
CA PRO A 128 22.77 74.62 28.68
C PRO A 128 21.49 73.94 29.14
N LEU A 129 20.34 74.62 29.22
CA LEU A 129 19.08 73.97 29.61
C LEU A 129 18.57 73.02 28.52
N VAL A 130 18.71 73.38 27.23
CA VAL A 130 18.40 72.49 26.09
C VAL A 130 19.43 71.36 26.00
N ALA A 131 20.70 71.65 26.28
CA ALA A 131 21.73 70.62 26.37
C ALA A 131 21.42 69.63 27.50
N LEU A 132 21.00 70.10 28.68
CA LEU A 132 20.57 69.29 29.81
C LEU A 132 19.30 68.50 29.49
N TYR A 133 18.31 69.11 28.84
CA TYR A 133 17.12 68.41 28.37
C TYR A 133 17.47 67.27 27.40
N ARG A 134 18.34 67.53 26.42
CA ARG A 134 18.77 66.53 25.43
C ARG A 134 19.70 65.46 26.00
N HIS A 135 20.61 65.82 26.91
CA HIS A 135 21.62 64.90 27.44
C HIS A 135 21.18 64.17 28.70
N VAL A 136 20.15 64.66 29.39
CA VAL A 136 19.67 64.03 30.64
C VAL A 136 18.23 63.58 30.49
N LEU A 137 17.32 64.46 30.08
CA LEU A 137 15.89 64.13 30.09
C LEU A 137 15.50 63.12 28.99
N VAL A 138 16.07 63.25 27.79
CA VAL A 138 15.85 62.29 26.69
C VAL A 138 16.39 60.89 27.04
N PRO A 139 17.64 60.71 27.51
CA PRO A 139 18.12 59.38 27.89
C PRO A 139 17.40 58.83 29.13
N VAL A 140 17.00 59.66 30.09
CA VAL A 140 16.21 59.22 31.25
C VAL A 140 14.82 58.75 30.81
N ALA A 141 14.14 59.48 29.92
CA ALA A 141 12.85 59.06 29.38
C ALA A 141 12.96 57.78 28.53
N ALA A 142 14.04 57.67 27.74
CA ALA A 142 14.33 56.45 26.97
C ALA A 142 14.63 55.25 27.88
N GLY A 143 15.37 55.47 28.97
CA GLY A 143 15.69 54.48 29.99
C GLY A 143 14.45 54.03 30.77
N ALA A 144 13.59 54.96 31.18
CA ALA A 144 12.32 54.65 31.84
C ALA A 144 11.37 53.88 30.91
N ALA A 145 11.28 54.27 29.63
CA ALA A 145 10.48 53.54 28.65
C ALA A 145 11.08 52.15 28.35
N TRP A 146 12.40 52.03 28.36
CA TRP A 146 13.09 50.73 28.22
C TRP A 146 12.79 49.82 29.42
N LEU A 147 12.89 50.34 30.65
CA LEU A 147 12.55 49.61 31.87
C LEU A 147 11.07 49.22 31.92
N ALA A 148 10.15 50.11 31.55
CA ALA A 148 8.73 49.78 31.49
C ALA A 148 8.44 48.66 30.48
N ARG A 149 9.04 48.73 29.28
CA ARG A 149 8.93 47.64 28.28
C ARG A 149 9.56 46.34 28.77
N TRP A 150 10.65 46.42 29.52
CA TRP A 150 11.32 45.26 30.08
C TRP A 150 10.51 44.65 31.21
N ALA A 151 9.94 45.47 32.10
CA ALA A 151 9.04 45.06 33.17
C ALA A 151 7.78 44.39 32.63
N VAL A 152 7.15 44.91 31.57
CA VAL A 152 6.01 44.25 30.94
C VAL A 152 6.41 42.90 30.33
N ARG A 153 7.56 42.81 29.65
CA ARG A 153 8.07 41.54 29.13
C ARG A 153 8.38 40.55 30.25
N ALA A 154 9.03 40.98 31.31
CA ALA A 154 9.42 40.13 32.42
C ALA A 154 8.22 39.70 33.27
N LEU A 155 7.30 40.61 33.56
CA LEU A 155 6.18 40.37 34.47
C LEU A 155 4.95 39.75 33.81
N VAL A 156 4.80 39.87 32.48
CA VAL A 156 3.64 39.30 31.77
C VAL A 156 4.06 38.18 30.84
N VAL A 157 5.10 38.39 30.03
CA VAL A 157 5.48 37.41 29.01
C VAL A 157 6.18 36.21 29.62
N LEU A 158 7.11 36.40 30.56
CA LEU A 158 7.77 35.25 31.22
C LEU A 158 6.78 34.37 32.01
N PRO A 159 5.90 34.89 32.88
CA PRO A 159 4.96 34.03 33.59
C PRO A 159 3.91 33.43 32.66
N ALA A 160 3.48 34.13 31.60
CA ALA A 160 2.57 33.53 30.62
C ALA A 160 3.24 32.36 29.86
N VAL A 161 4.51 32.51 29.47
CA VAL A 161 5.27 31.44 28.80
C VAL A 161 5.58 30.31 29.78
N ALA A 162 5.91 30.62 31.03
CA ALA A 162 6.11 29.63 32.07
C ALA A 162 4.82 28.86 32.36
N LEU A 163 3.68 29.54 32.49
CA LEU A 163 2.36 28.93 32.67
C LEU A 163 2.00 28.04 31.47
N TRP A 164 2.27 28.50 30.24
CA TRP A 164 2.07 27.70 29.04
C TRP A 164 2.90 26.41 29.08
N ARG A 165 4.21 26.54 29.37
CA ARG A 165 5.16 25.42 29.27
C ARG A 165 5.10 24.46 30.45
N TYR A 166 4.81 24.95 31.65
CA TYR A 166 4.78 24.16 32.88
C TYR A 166 3.37 23.73 33.32
N VAL A 167 2.30 24.34 32.80
CA VAL A 167 0.93 23.94 33.17
C VAL A 167 0.20 23.40 31.95
N LEU A 168 0.07 24.20 30.88
CA LEU A 168 -0.74 23.76 29.72
C LEU A 168 -0.16 22.54 29.01
N VAL A 169 1.15 22.52 28.76
CA VAL A 169 1.81 21.39 28.08
C VAL A 169 1.69 20.09 28.90
N PRO A 170 2.04 20.04 30.19
CA PRO A 170 1.90 18.80 30.97
C PRO A 170 0.45 18.43 31.24
N VAL A 171 -0.47 19.39 31.37
CA VAL A 171 -1.91 19.08 31.45
C VAL A 171 -2.41 18.47 30.15
N ALA A 172 -2.03 19.02 28.99
CA ALA A 172 -2.39 18.44 27.70
C ALA A 172 -1.79 17.03 27.52
N LEU A 173 -0.54 16.84 27.92
CA LEU A 173 0.12 15.54 27.88
C LEU A 173 -0.54 14.54 28.85
N GLY A 174 -0.94 15.00 30.04
CA GLY A 174 -1.64 14.22 31.06
C GLY A 174 -3.04 13.82 30.61
N VAL A 175 -3.81 14.74 30.03
CA VAL A 175 -5.12 14.44 29.42
C VAL A 175 -4.95 13.46 28.25
N ALA A 176 -3.96 13.65 27.39
CA ALA A 176 -3.69 12.71 26.29
C ALA A 176 -3.29 11.32 26.80
N TRP A 177 -2.50 11.26 27.87
CA TRP A 177 -2.12 10.01 28.52
C TRP A 177 -3.31 9.33 29.19
N LEU A 178 -4.17 10.11 29.86
CA LEU A 178 -5.41 9.64 30.48
C LEU A 178 -6.36 9.07 29.43
N VAL A 179 -6.59 9.78 28.32
CA VAL A 179 -7.41 9.26 27.21
C VAL A 179 -6.82 7.98 26.62
N ARG A 180 -5.49 7.92 26.47
CA ARG A 180 -4.81 6.71 25.99
C ARG A 180 -5.05 5.52 26.93
N TRP A 181 -4.95 5.73 28.24
CA TRP A 181 -5.13 4.65 29.21
C TRP A 181 -6.59 4.30 29.48
N VAL A 182 -7.48 5.28 29.53
CA VAL A 182 -8.90 5.10 29.89
C VAL A 182 -9.75 4.68 28.71
N VAL A 183 -9.39 5.07 27.48
CA VAL A 183 -10.18 4.75 26.29
C VAL A 183 -9.43 3.75 25.42
N VAL A 184 -8.19 4.07 25.04
CA VAL A 184 -7.47 3.27 24.02
C VAL A 184 -7.04 1.92 24.58
N ALA A 185 -6.50 1.86 25.80
CA ALA A 185 -6.09 0.60 26.41
C ALA A 185 -7.25 -0.38 26.64
N PRO A 186 -8.39 -0.01 27.25
CA PRO A 186 -9.52 -0.94 27.39
C PRO A 186 -10.17 -1.28 26.06
N LEU A 187 -10.19 -0.36 25.09
CA LEU A 187 -10.68 -0.66 23.75
C LEU A 187 -9.79 -1.69 23.03
N LEU A 188 -8.47 -1.59 23.17
CA LEU A 188 -7.51 -2.60 22.69
C LEU A 188 -7.67 -3.93 23.42
N LEU A 189 -7.91 -3.90 24.73
CA LEU A 189 -8.10 -5.08 25.55
C LEU A 189 -9.41 -5.79 25.18
N LEU A 190 -10.48 -5.02 24.97
CA LEU A 190 -11.78 -5.49 24.49
C LEU A 190 -11.66 -6.08 23.08
N TRP A 191 -10.96 -5.40 22.16
CA TRP A 191 -10.67 -5.91 20.83
C TRP A 191 -9.92 -7.26 20.91
N ARG A 192 -8.88 -7.33 21.74
CA ARG A 192 -8.07 -8.55 21.88
C ARG A 192 -8.82 -9.69 22.56
N ARG A 193 -9.73 -9.37 23.49
CA ARG A 193 -10.53 -10.36 24.24
C ARG A 193 -11.81 -10.78 23.54
N VAL A 194 -12.38 -9.97 22.65
CA VAL A 194 -13.66 -10.26 21.98
C VAL A 194 -13.45 -10.59 20.50
N LEU A 195 -12.70 -9.77 19.75
CA LEU A 195 -12.53 -10.01 18.32
C LEU A 195 -11.69 -11.25 18.01
N VAL A 196 -10.65 -11.52 18.81
CA VAL A 196 -9.80 -12.70 18.60
C VAL A 196 -10.55 -14.02 18.80
N PRO A 197 -11.31 -14.25 19.89
CA PRO A 197 -12.10 -15.47 20.01
C PRO A 197 -13.22 -15.54 18.98
N VAL A 198 -13.93 -14.44 18.70
CA VAL A 198 -14.98 -14.44 17.67
C VAL A 198 -14.41 -14.82 16.30
N ALA A 199 -13.23 -14.29 15.93
CA ALA A 199 -12.57 -14.68 14.69
C ALA A 199 -12.14 -16.16 14.67
N ARG A 200 -11.77 -16.73 15.83
CA ARG A 200 -11.46 -18.16 15.94
C ARG A 200 -12.72 -19.02 15.79
N GLU A 201 -13.79 -18.69 16.49
CA GLU A 201 -15.07 -19.42 16.41
C GLU A 201 -15.64 -19.41 14.99
N VAL A 202 -15.61 -18.24 14.33
CA VAL A 202 -16.06 -18.11 12.94
C VAL A 202 -15.19 -18.96 12.00
N ARG A 203 -13.87 -18.93 12.18
CA ARG A 203 -12.96 -19.74 11.38
C ARG A 203 -13.22 -21.24 11.58
N ASP A 204 -13.40 -21.67 12.81
CA ASP A 204 -13.58 -23.08 13.15
C ASP A 204 -14.95 -23.58 12.65
N ALA A 205 -16.01 -22.76 12.76
CA ALA A 205 -17.32 -23.04 12.16
C ALA A 205 -17.25 -23.16 10.63
N VAL A 206 -16.50 -22.27 9.96
CA VAL A 206 -16.29 -22.32 8.51
C VAL A 206 -15.51 -23.59 8.09
N LEU A 207 -14.48 -23.98 8.84
CA LEU A 207 -13.72 -25.20 8.57
C LEU A 207 -14.57 -26.46 8.71
N VAL A 208 -15.46 -26.50 9.71
CA VAL A 208 -16.42 -27.60 9.89
C VAL A 208 -17.39 -27.65 8.71
N ALA A 209 -17.99 -26.52 8.33
CA ALA A 209 -18.87 -26.44 7.17
C ALA A 209 -18.16 -26.89 5.87
N TRP A 210 -16.89 -26.51 5.69
CA TRP A 210 -16.09 -26.91 4.54
C TRP A 210 -15.79 -28.42 4.52
N ARG A 211 -15.54 -29.03 5.68
CA ARG A 211 -15.40 -30.50 5.78
C ARG A 211 -16.68 -31.20 5.37
N VAL A 212 -17.83 -30.72 5.85
CA VAL A 212 -19.14 -31.27 5.48
C VAL A 212 -19.38 -31.14 3.98
N ALA A 213 -19.11 -29.97 3.39
CA ALA A 213 -19.19 -29.76 1.94
C ALA A 213 -18.26 -30.71 1.16
N GLY A 214 -17.05 -30.95 1.67
CA GLY A 214 -16.10 -31.90 1.08
C GLY A 214 -16.58 -33.36 1.09
N TYR A 215 -17.28 -33.79 2.15
CA TYR A 215 -17.91 -35.11 2.19
C TYR A 215 -19.06 -35.22 1.20
N VAL A 216 -19.92 -34.20 1.10
CA VAL A 216 -21.05 -34.16 0.17
C VAL A 216 -20.55 -34.19 -1.28
N SER A 217 -19.54 -33.38 -1.63
CA SER A 217 -18.95 -33.39 -2.98
C SER A 217 -18.33 -34.74 -3.36
N ARG A 218 -17.72 -35.46 -2.42
CA ARG A 218 -17.20 -36.81 -2.70
C ARG A 218 -18.31 -37.84 -2.87
N ALA A 219 -19.44 -37.68 -2.16
CA ALA A 219 -20.61 -38.54 -2.32
C ALA A 219 -21.26 -38.30 -3.68
N VAL A 220 -21.48 -37.03 -4.04
CA VAL A 220 -22.04 -36.63 -5.34
C VAL A 220 -21.11 -37.04 -6.49
N GLY A 221 -19.80 -36.84 -6.36
CA GLY A 221 -18.84 -37.27 -7.37
C GLY A 221 -18.82 -38.79 -7.56
N ARG A 222 -18.98 -39.58 -6.49
CA ARG A 222 -19.12 -41.04 -6.58
C ARG A 222 -20.43 -41.45 -7.25
N ALA A 223 -21.54 -40.82 -6.87
CA ALA A 223 -22.84 -41.09 -7.45
C ALA A 223 -22.86 -40.74 -8.95
N LEU A 224 -22.29 -39.60 -9.33
CA LEU A 224 -22.21 -39.16 -10.73
C LEU A 224 -21.30 -40.08 -11.55
N LYS A 225 -20.12 -40.46 -11.00
CA LYS A 225 -19.24 -41.43 -11.66
C LYS A 225 -19.95 -42.77 -11.86
N TRP A 226 -20.66 -43.24 -10.85
CA TRP A 226 -21.44 -44.48 -10.94
C TRP A 226 -22.53 -44.36 -12.00
N LEU A 227 -23.29 -43.27 -12.01
CA LEU A 227 -24.34 -43.00 -12.99
C LEU A 227 -23.79 -42.99 -14.41
N VAL A 228 -22.71 -42.26 -14.67
CA VAL A 228 -22.05 -42.21 -15.97
C VAL A 228 -21.55 -43.59 -16.39
N THR A 229 -20.95 -44.34 -15.45
CA THR A 229 -20.43 -45.68 -15.77
C THR A 229 -21.57 -46.62 -16.12
N VAL A 230 -22.64 -46.64 -15.34
CA VAL A 230 -23.79 -47.54 -15.55
C VAL A 230 -24.62 -47.15 -16.76
N VAL A 231 -24.88 -45.86 -16.97
CA VAL A 231 -25.80 -45.36 -18.02
C VAL A 231 -25.10 -45.23 -19.37
N LEU A 232 -23.82 -44.87 -19.41
CA LEU A 232 -23.11 -44.64 -20.68
C LEU A 232 -22.10 -45.74 -20.97
N VAL A 233 -21.22 -46.05 -20.01
CA VAL A 233 -20.07 -46.94 -20.28
C VAL A 233 -20.49 -48.40 -20.41
N VAL A 234 -21.34 -48.90 -19.54
CA VAL A 234 -21.83 -50.30 -19.59
C VAL A 234 -22.58 -50.61 -20.88
N PRO A 235 -23.58 -49.82 -21.32
CA PRO A 235 -24.27 -50.10 -22.58
C PRO A 235 -23.38 -49.86 -23.80
N ALA A 236 -22.54 -48.81 -23.80
CA ALA A 236 -21.59 -48.59 -24.90
C ALA A 236 -20.58 -49.74 -25.02
N ALA A 237 -20.10 -50.28 -23.90
CA ALA A 237 -19.21 -51.43 -23.89
C ALA A 237 -19.91 -52.72 -24.37
N TRP A 238 -21.20 -52.88 -24.07
CA TRP A 238 -22.00 -53.99 -24.60
C TRP A 238 -22.21 -53.86 -26.11
N VAL A 239 -22.59 -52.66 -26.59
CA VAL A 239 -22.74 -52.35 -28.03
C VAL A 239 -21.43 -52.54 -28.79
N TRP A 240 -20.30 -52.07 -28.24
CA TRP A 240 -18.98 -52.30 -28.82
C TRP A 240 -18.64 -53.80 -28.89
N ARG A 241 -18.95 -54.56 -27.84
CA ARG A 241 -18.74 -56.01 -27.82
C ARG A 241 -19.69 -56.78 -28.73
N ALA A 242 -20.92 -56.32 -28.90
CA ALA A 242 -21.94 -56.96 -29.70
C ALA A 242 -21.81 -56.65 -31.19
N LEU A 243 -21.36 -55.45 -31.56
CA LEU A 243 -21.31 -55.00 -32.96
C LEU A 243 -19.90 -55.02 -33.54
N VAL A 244 -18.91 -54.51 -32.81
CA VAL A 244 -17.57 -54.30 -33.37
C VAL A 244 -16.72 -55.55 -33.25
N LEU A 245 -16.80 -56.27 -32.11
CA LEU A 245 -16.03 -57.50 -31.93
C LEU A 245 -16.33 -58.62 -32.96
N PRO A 246 -17.58 -58.91 -33.37
CA PRO A 246 -17.83 -59.95 -34.38
C PRO A 246 -17.35 -59.55 -35.78
N VAL A 247 -17.48 -58.27 -36.16
CA VAL A 247 -17.02 -57.75 -37.46
C VAL A 247 -15.50 -57.62 -37.52
N TRP A 248 -14.83 -57.36 -36.40
CA TRP A 248 -13.38 -57.16 -36.36
C TRP A 248 -12.58 -58.47 -36.42
N ARG A 249 -13.16 -59.60 -36.00
CA ARG A 249 -12.50 -60.91 -36.06
C ARG A 249 -12.15 -61.37 -37.49
N PRO A 250 -13.03 -61.29 -38.51
CA PRO A 250 -12.66 -61.62 -39.88
C PRO A 250 -11.67 -60.62 -40.47
N VAL A 251 -11.81 -59.32 -40.16
CA VAL A 251 -10.85 -58.28 -40.59
C VAL A 251 -9.45 -58.55 -40.06
N ARG A 252 -9.31 -58.96 -38.79
CA ARG A 252 -8.01 -59.35 -38.22
C ARG A 252 -7.42 -60.59 -38.87
N ARG A 253 -8.24 -61.55 -39.31
CA ARG A 253 -7.77 -62.75 -40.01
C ARG A 253 -7.31 -62.41 -41.43
N ALA A 254 -8.10 -61.64 -42.17
CA ALA A 254 -7.73 -61.14 -43.49
C ALA A 254 -6.46 -60.26 -43.45
N ALA A 255 -6.31 -59.41 -42.43
CA ALA A 255 -5.10 -58.62 -42.22
C ALA A 255 -3.88 -59.47 -41.87
N ALA A 256 -4.06 -60.57 -41.12
CA ALA A 256 -2.97 -61.50 -40.81
C ALA A 256 -2.52 -62.29 -42.04
N GLU A 257 -3.45 -62.71 -42.89
CA GLU A 257 -3.18 -63.42 -44.16
C GLU A 257 -2.53 -62.51 -45.19
N ALA A 258 -3.06 -61.30 -45.41
CA ALA A 258 -2.45 -60.30 -46.30
C ALA A 258 -1.03 -59.94 -45.84
N ARG A 259 -0.79 -59.84 -44.54
CA ARG A 259 0.55 -59.57 -43.99
C ARG A 259 1.53 -60.72 -44.21
N ARG A 260 1.07 -61.98 -44.29
CA ARG A 260 1.93 -63.13 -44.62
C ARG A 260 2.27 -63.11 -46.11
N ALA A 261 1.28 -62.95 -46.98
CA ALA A 261 1.50 -62.85 -48.44
C ALA A 261 2.46 -61.71 -48.82
N VAL A 262 2.36 -60.55 -48.17
CA VAL A 262 3.30 -59.43 -48.38
C VAL A 262 4.71 -59.76 -47.90
N ARG A 263 4.88 -60.50 -46.81
CA ARG A 263 6.21 -60.91 -46.34
C ARG A 263 6.85 -61.93 -47.28
N ASP A 264 6.06 -62.87 -47.79
CA ASP A 264 6.56 -63.89 -48.72
C ASP A 264 6.97 -63.24 -50.05
N ALA A 265 6.18 -62.29 -50.55
CA ALA A 265 6.54 -61.48 -51.72
C ALA A 265 7.81 -60.64 -51.49
N LEU A 266 7.94 -60.00 -50.32
CA LEU A 266 9.15 -59.24 -49.97
C LEU A 266 10.37 -60.13 -49.80
N ALA A 267 10.22 -61.36 -49.32
CA ALA A 267 11.31 -62.33 -49.24
C ALA A 267 11.82 -62.70 -50.64
N ALA A 268 10.92 -62.99 -51.58
CA ALA A 268 11.26 -63.27 -52.98
C ALA A 268 11.95 -62.09 -53.69
N VAL A 269 11.47 -60.86 -53.44
CA VAL A 269 12.11 -59.63 -53.97
C VAL A 269 13.50 -59.43 -53.36
N ARG A 270 13.67 -59.76 -52.08
CA ARG A 270 14.96 -59.59 -51.41
C ARG A 270 16.00 -60.61 -51.87
N GLU A 271 15.58 -61.82 -52.22
CA GLU A 271 16.44 -62.84 -52.84
C GLU A 271 16.87 -62.44 -54.25
N THR A 272 15.93 -61.95 -55.08
CA THR A 272 16.24 -61.43 -56.43
C THR A 272 17.19 -60.23 -56.38
N VAL A 273 17.00 -59.30 -55.44
CA VAL A 273 17.93 -58.17 -55.26
C VAL A 273 19.32 -58.64 -54.80
N ARG A 274 19.41 -59.66 -53.94
CA ARG A 274 20.71 -60.23 -53.55
C ARG A 274 21.42 -60.91 -54.71
N GLY A 275 20.68 -61.64 -55.55
CA GLY A 275 21.20 -62.24 -56.79
C GLY A 275 21.74 -61.17 -57.73
N VAL A 276 20.92 -60.17 -58.06
CA VAL A 276 21.32 -59.06 -58.95
C VAL A 276 22.49 -58.27 -58.38
N ARG A 277 22.57 -58.08 -57.06
CA ARG A 277 23.70 -57.40 -56.43
C ARG A 277 24.99 -58.23 -56.46
N ALA A 278 24.89 -59.56 -56.34
CA ALA A 278 26.03 -60.45 -56.49
C ALA A 278 26.53 -60.47 -57.94
N ASP A 279 25.61 -60.49 -58.91
CA ASP A 279 25.95 -60.46 -60.34
C ASP A 279 26.54 -59.11 -60.77
N LEU A 280 25.98 -57.99 -60.30
CA LEU A 280 26.55 -56.65 -60.53
C LEU A 280 27.93 -56.50 -59.89
N ARG A 281 28.12 -57.04 -58.68
CA ARG A 281 29.44 -57.02 -58.03
C ARG A 281 30.44 -57.83 -58.84
N THR A 282 30.06 -59.00 -59.32
CA THR A 282 30.91 -59.89 -60.13
C THR A 282 31.25 -59.25 -61.48
N ALA A 283 30.28 -58.60 -62.13
CA ALA A 283 30.46 -57.88 -63.39
C ALA A 283 31.36 -56.64 -63.25
N LEU A 284 31.26 -55.90 -62.13
CA LEU A 284 32.07 -54.70 -61.89
C LEU A 284 33.50 -55.02 -61.41
N THR A 285 33.72 -56.12 -60.68
CA THR A 285 35.06 -56.48 -60.16
C THR A 285 35.84 -57.40 -61.09
N GLY A 286 35.32 -57.76 -62.28
CA GLY A 286 36.05 -58.54 -63.27
C GLY A 286 36.62 -59.85 -62.73
N ALA A 287 35.87 -60.55 -61.86
CA ALA A 287 36.31 -61.81 -61.29
C ALA A 287 35.80 -62.98 -62.14
N PRO A 288 36.67 -63.90 -62.59
CA PRO A 288 36.28 -65.00 -63.47
C PRO A 288 35.33 -65.98 -62.79
N ARG A 289 34.33 -66.43 -63.58
CA ARG A 289 33.31 -67.40 -63.23
C ARG A 289 33.91 -68.67 -62.60
N PRO A 290 33.48 -69.10 -61.40
CA PRO A 290 33.60 -70.48 -61.00
C PRO A 290 32.60 -71.29 -61.82
N VAL A 291 33.13 -71.98 -62.82
CA VAL A 291 32.49 -73.05 -63.58
C VAL A 291 31.84 -74.05 -62.62
N GLU A 292 30.64 -74.48 -62.98
CA GLU A 292 29.87 -75.58 -62.40
C GLU A 292 30.78 -76.74 -61.96
N ARG A 293 30.82 -77.00 -60.66
CA ARG A 293 31.15 -78.32 -60.14
C ARG A 293 29.85 -78.97 -59.69
N GLY A 294 29.39 -79.91 -60.50
CA GLY A 294 28.37 -80.85 -60.10
C GLY A 294 28.76 -81.64 -58.85
N GLY A 295 27.76 -82.10 -58.12
CA GLY A 295 27.96 -83.11 -57.09
C GLY A 295 26.83 -83.20 -56.07
N ARG A 296 26.07 -84.30 -56.18
CA ARG A 296 25.19 -84.94 -55.17
C ARG A 296 23.83 -84.27 -54.96
N ARG A 297 22.71 -84.87 -55.39
CA ARG A 297 22.22 -86.27 -55.20
C ARG A 297 22.19 -86.63 -53.71
N GLY A 298 20.99 -86.55 -53.15
CA GLY A 298 20.68 -86.85 -51.76
C GLY A 298 19.19 -86.72 -51.52
N GLU A 299 18.41 -87.53 -52.22
CA GLU A 299 17.07 -87.94 -51.79
C GLU A 299 17.24 -88.86 -50.57
N PRO A 300 16.38 -88.73 -49.54
CA PRO A 300 15.37 -89.76 -49.29
C PRO A 300 14.00 -89.12 -49.03
N GLU A 301 12.92 -89.63 -49.63
CA GLU A 301 12.19 -90.84 -49.23
C GLU A 301 11.18 -90.56 -48.10
N GLY A 302 9.89 -90.74 -48.43
CA GLY A 302 8.94 -91.34 -47.50
C GLY A 302 7.72 -90.52 -47.09
N ARG A 303 6.57 -90.89 -47.69
CA ARG A 303 5.38 -91.41 -46.97
C ARG A 303 4.56 -90.37 -46.15
N ASN A 304 3.25 -90.22 -46.25
CA ASN A 304 2.11 -90.72 -47.04
C ASN A 304 0.94 -89.77 -46.66
N PRO A 305 -0.18 -89.74 -47.42
CA PRO A 305 -1.36 -88.92 -47.11
C PRO A 305 -2.34 -89.67 -46.21
N GLN A 306 -3.04 -88.93 -45.32
CA GLN A 306 -4.47 -89.04 -44.98
C GLN A 306 -4.94 -87.73 -44.35
#